data_AF-A0A3D8Y3H9-F1
#
_entry.id   AF-A0A3D8Y3H9-F1
#
_cell.length_a   1.000
_cell.length_b   1.000
_cell.length_c   1.000
_cell.angle_alpha   90.00
_cell.angle_beta   90.00
_cell.angle_gamma   90.00
#
_symmetry.space_group_name_H-M   'P 1'
#
loop_
_entity.id
_entity.type
_entity.pdbx_description
1 polymer ?
#
loop_
_entity_poly.entity_id
_entity_poly.type
_entity_poly.pdbx_seq_one_letter_code
_entity_poly.pdbx_strand_id
1 'polypeptide(L)' 'MNFISIIDAIKVRRGSLNITQEGLSDLSGVALGALKRFESGKGNPTLSTLKKLSDALGLEITLGVKNINL' A
#
# COMPACT_ATOMS: atom_id res chain seq x y z
N MET A 1 -8.32 -8.99 11.07
CA MET A 1 -7.96 -9.29 9.66
C MET A 1 -6.48 -8.98 9.50
N ASN A 2 -5.69 -9.93 8.99
CA ASN A 2 -4.24 -9.80 8.89
C ASN A 2 -3.89 -9.26 7.49
N PHE A 3 -3.75 -7.92 7.36
CA PHE A 3 -3.48 -7.24 6.08
C PHE A 3 -1.98 -7.20 5.71
N ILE A 4 -1.18 -8.07 6.32
CA ILE A 4 0.28 -8.11 6.19
C ILE A 4 0.71 -8.14 4.72
N SER A 5 0.01 -8.89 3.87
CA SER A 5 0.36 -9.02 2.45
C SER A 5 0.31 -7.71 1.66
N ILE A 6 -0.65 -6.82 1.92
CA ILE A 6 -0.78 -5.56 1.19
C ILE A 6 0.25 -4.54 1.70
N ILE A 7 0.43 -4.46 3.02
CA ILE A 7 1.41 -3.57 3.64
C ILE A 7 2.82 -3.94 3.16
N ASP A 8 3.15 -5.23 3.16
CA ASP A 8 4.46 -5.71 2.72
C ASP A 8 4.68 -5.47 1.22
N ALA A 9 3.67 -5.70 0.37
CA ALA A 9 3.76 -5.41 -1.06
C ALA A 9 4.12 -3.92 -1.32
N ILE A 10 3.46 -3.00 -0.61
CA ILE A 10 3.74 -1.56 -0.70
C ILE A 10 5.15 -1.24 -0.19
N LYS A 11 5.55 -1.76 0.97
CA LYS A 11 6.88 -1.51 1.56
C LYS A 11 8.02 -2.05 0.70
N VAL A 12 7.90 -3.29 0.21
CA VAL A 12 8.89 -3.93 -0.65
C VAL A 12 9.03 -3.16 -1.95
N ARG A 13 7.91 -2.80 -2.59
CA ARG A 13 7.96 -2.01 -3.82
C ARG A 13 8.58 -0.65 -3.60
N ARG A 14 8.17 0.08 -2.56
CA ARG A 14 8.74 1.38 -2.19
C ARG A 14 10.26 1.27 -1.96
N GLY A 15 10.70 0.24 -1.25
CA GLY A 15 12.12 -0.05 -1.04
C GLY A 15 12.87 -0.33 -2.35
N SER A 16 12.29 -1.11 -3.26
CA SER A 16 12.89 -1.39 -4.57
C SER A 16 13.09 -0.16 -5.46
N LEU A 17 12.26 0.88 -5.26
CA LEU A 17 12.36 2.17 -5.95
C LEU A 17 13.21 3.20 -5.19
N ASN A 18 13.77 2.84 -4.04
CA ASN A 18 14.51 3.74 -3.14
C ASN A 18 13.70 4.99 -2.72
N ILE A 19 12.37 4.85 -2.56
CA ILE A 19 11.48 5.94 -2.18
C ILE A 19 11.30 5.96 -0.65
N THR A 20 11.40 7.15 -0.03
CA THR A 20 11.11 7.33 1.40
C THR A 20 9.60 7.36 1.66
N GLN A 21 9.15 7.26 2.91
CA GLN A 21 7.73 7.43 3.21
C GLN A 21 7.26 8.86 2.88
N GLU A 22 8.12 9.84 3.15
CA GLU A 22 7.94 11.24 2.79
C GLU A 22 7.78 11.38 1.26
N GLY A 23 8.69 10.80 0.48
CA GLY A 23 8.61 10.84 -0.98
C GLY A 23 7.37 10.16 -1.53
N LEU A 24 6.94 9.02 -0.97
CA LEU A 24 5.70 8.38 -1.39
C LEU A 24 4.46 9.21 -1.01
N SER A 25 4.48 9.86 0.16
CA SER A 25 3.43 10.80 0.57
C SER A 25 3.27 11.91 -0.45
N ASP A 26 4.38 12.50 -0.89
CA ASP A 26 4.38 13.59 -1.87
C ASP A 26 3.91 13.12 -3.26
N LEU A 27 4.40 11.96 -3.74
CA LEU A 27 4.03 11.39 -5.04
C LEU A 27 2.56 10.95 -5.12
N SER A 28 2.03 10.38 -4.03
CA SER A 28 0.66 9.84 -4.00
C SER A 28 -0.39 10.86 -3.56
N GLY A 29 0.03 11.99 -2.98
CA GLY A 29 -0.86 12.94 -2.31
C GLY A 29 -1.58 12.37 -1.08
N VAL A 30 -1.08 11.26 -0.52
CA VAL A 30 -1.58 10.66 0.72
C VAL A 30 -0.78 11.22 1.87
N ALA A 31 -1.45 11.78 2.89
CA ALA A 31 -0.77 12.36 4.04
C ALA A 31 0.20 11.38 4.71
N LEU A 32 1.43 11.84 4.97
CA LEU A 32 2.49 11.05 5.60
C LEU A 32 2.07 10.32 6.88
N GLY A 33 1.26 10.96 7.73
CA GLY A 33 0.74 10.35 8.95
C GLY A 33 -0.17 9.15 8.67
N ALA A 34 -1.00 9.23 7.62
CA ALA A 34 -1.84 8.12 7.18
C ALA A 34 -0.99 6.97 6.62
N LEU A 35 0.03 7.29 5.81
CA LEU A 35 0.98 6.30 5.28
C LEU A 35 1.75 5.59 6.41
N LYS A 36 2.26 6.34 7.42
CA LYS A 36 2.96 5.76 8.58
C LYS A 36 2.08 4.82 9.40
N ARG A 37 0.81 5.20 9.62
CA ARG A 37 -0.15 4.33 10.31
C ARG A 37 -0.48 3.08 9.48
N PHE A 38 -0.61 3.23 8.17
CA PHE A 38 -0.83 2.11 7.26
C PHE A 38 0.35 1.13 7.26
N GLU A 39 1.59 1.60 7.00
CA GLU A 39 2.78 0.73 6.94
C GLU A 39 3.16 0.09 8.29
N SER A 40 2.66 0.64 9.40
CA SER A 40 2.81 0.05 10.75
C SER A 40 1.67 -0.89 11.15
N GLY A 41 0.69 -1.14 10.27
CA GLY A 41 -0.47 -1.99 10.55
C GLY A 41 -1.50 -1.39 11.50
N LYS A 42 -1.30 -0.13 11.93
CA LYS A 42 -2.18 0.59 12.86
C LYS A 42 -3.29 1.37 12.16
N GLY A 43 -3.31 1.38 10.83
CA GLY A 43 -4.26 2.13 10.00
C GLY A 43 -4.88 1.26 8.93
N ASN A 44 -6.20 1.34 8.78
CA ASN A 44 -6.94 0.72 7.69
C ASN A 44 -7.19 1.77 6.60
N PRO A 45 -6.47 1.75 5.47
CA PRO A 45 -6.67 2.70 4.39
C PRO A 45 -8.00 2.44 3.67
N THR A 46 -8.55 3.47 3.04
CA THR A 46 -9.63 3.28 2.07
C THR A 46 -9.07 2.68 0.78
N LEU A 47 -9.93 2.08 -0.06
CA LEU A 47 -9.53 1.64 -1.39
C LEU A 47 -8.97 2.78 -2.24
N SER A 48 -9.51 4.00 -2.10
CA SER A 48 -9.01 5.19 -2.79
C SER A 48 -7.58 5.54 -2.36
N THR A 49 -7.28 5.45 -1.05
CA THR A 49 -5.92 5.63 -0.54
C THR A 49 -4.99 4.55 -1.05
N LEU A 50 -5.40 3.27 -1.03
CA LEU A 50 -4.60 2.17 -1.56
C LEU A 50 -4.29 2.38 -3.04
N LYS A 51 -5.29 2.78 -3.84
CA LYS A 51 -5.11 3.04 -5.26
C LYS A 51 -4.07 4.15 -5.50
N LYS A 52 -4.16 5.28 -4.79
CA LYS A 52 -3.18 6.37 -4.89
C LYS A 52 -1.75 5.90 -4.60
N LEU A 53 -1.58 5.09 -3.55
CA LEU A 53 -0.26 4.54 -3.19
C LEU A 53 0.24 3.56 -4.25
N SER A 54 -0.63 2.67 -4.74
CA SER A 54 -0.31 1.72 -5.80
C SER A 54 0.07 2.42 -7.10
N ASP A 55 -0.71 3.39 -7.55
CA ASP A 55 -0.46 4.17 -8.77
C ASP A 55 0.91 4.87 -8.70
N ALA A 56 1.21 5.53 -7.56
CA ALA A 56 2.49 6.20 -7.34
C ALA A 56 3.70 5.23 -7.33
N LEU A 57 3.48 3.95 -7.02
CA LEU A 57 4.50 2.91 -6.99
C LEU A 57 4.55 2.06 -8.28
N GLY A 58 3.71 2.38 -9.27
CA GLY A 58 3.55 1.58 -10.49
C GLY A 58 3.04 0.17 -10.21
N LEU A 59 2.13 0.03 -9.24
CA LEU A 59 1.44 -1.22 -8.89
C LEU A 59 -0.01 -1.16 -9.35
N GLU A 60 -0.57 -2.33 -9.64
CA GLU A 60 -1.98 -2.49 -9.97
C GLU A 60 -2.69 -3.30 -8.88
N ILE A 61 -3.87 -2.86 -8.46
CA ILE A 61 -4.73 -3.61 -7.54
C ILE A 61 -5.67 -4.47 -8.38
N THR A 62 -5.55 -5.79 -8.25
CA THR A 62 -6.39 -6.76 -8.96
C THR A 62 -7.18 -7.63 -7.99
N LEU A 63 -8.34 -8.11 -8.44
CA LEU A 63 -9.15 -9.10 -7.73
C LEU A 63 -9.03 -10.44 -8.46
N GLY A 64 -8.81 -11.51 -7.70
CA GLY A 64 -8.75 -12.88 -8.20
C GLY A 64 -9.86 -13.74 -7.61
N VAL A 65 -10.24 -14.79 -8.33
CA VAL A 65 -11.14 -15.82 -7.80
C VAL A 65 -10.43 -16.53 -6.65
N LYS A 66 -11.11 -16.63 -5.50
CA LYS A 66 -10.59 -17.39 -4.36
C LYS A 66 -10.63 -18.87 -4.72
N ASN A 67 -9.47 -19.52 -4.80
CA ASN A 67 -9.40 -20.97 -4.86
C ASN A 67 -9.82 -21.53 -3.50
N ILE A 68 -11.04 -22.03 -3.43
CA ILE A 68 -11.54 -22.77 -2.28
C ILE A 68 -11.26 -24.23 -2.61
N ASN A 69 -10.21 -24.80 -2.02
CA ASN A 69 -10.11 -26.25 -1.97
C ASN A 69 -11.29 -26.72 -1.09
N LEU A 70 -12.33 -27.26 -1.73
CA LEU A 70 -13.38 -28.01 -1.05
C LEU A 70 -12.81 -29.31 -0.50
#